data_AF-A0A0D2YHM8-F1
#
_entry.id   AF-A0A0D2YHM8-F1
#
_cell.length_a   1.000
_cell.length_b   1.000
_cell.length_c   1.000
_cell.angle_alpha   90.00
_cell.angle_beta   90.00
_cell.angle_gamma   90.00
#
_symmetry.space_group_name_H-M   'P 1'
#
loop_
_entity.id
_entity.type
_entity.pdbx_description
1 polymer ?
#
loop_
_entity_poly.entity_id
_entity_poly.type
_entity_poly.pdbx_seq_one_letter_code
_entity_poly.pdbx_strand_id
1 'polypeptide(L)'
;MASVGALLSDSQSDYELSVALSEICSTMINWRLFTQSSPTVSWTLDRWLRGIGLLNPRSSITLSQDHEAIRGSEDDHVLTKDWKNWIKMESGRRASWAAFEYDCSLCTLTSRRGIVDLSELPSELPCPESMWNATSARAWFALMSRLGQDDSRPNLSKVLKQALAGRELPSSLGSWAKRLCAQVIGRLLWDLWQIEVVAMPEYLGLGSIVAAHQDTKRSLLKGLNNLVESLSSPSSTSDLTSYNLLCHYSHLCAANGVLDLILSIVRGLISTEPRVHDGIKVARNRLKLTFARDPKTARRLCWHAAQIVAIANEYLVSAPCEIMRVFMGYIFIIAYSAYGDHTRSSPMEVTQSVRLDLHDQNLSHRRVVVKWIEVGGPASSGSVPDIGTDGCVPAISTDAQEILKKLQCWGLAHKFTKVFQVLETKGL
;
A
#
# COMPACT_ATOMS: atom_id res chain seq x y z
N MET A 1 0.45 -22.39 10.88
CA MET A 1 1.39 -23.51 10.60
C MET A 1 2.81 -23.13 11.03
N ALA A 2 3.37 -21.99 10.60
CA ALA A 2 4.67 -21.48 11.11
C ALA A 2 4.71 -21.20 12.63
N SER A 3 3.57 -20.90 13.24
CA SER A 3 3.41 -20.70 14.69
C SER A 3 3.54 -21.97 15.54
N VAL A 4 3.38 -23.17 14.96
CA VAL A 4 3.45 -24.43 15.71
C VAL A 4 4.89 -24.94 15.83
N GLY A 5 5.74 -24.64 14.85
CA GLY A 5 7.17 -25.00 14.89
C GLY A 5 7.98 -24.21 15.92
N ALA A 6 7.62 -22.95 16.17
CA ALA A 6 8.28 -22.10 17.17
C ALA A 6 7.89 -22.45 18.63
N LEU A 7 6.71 -23.05 18.84
CA LEU A 7 6.24 -23.53 20.15
C LEU A 7 6.90 -24.84 20.61
N LEU A 8 7.60 -25.54 19.72
CA LEU A 8 8.25 -26.84 19.97
C LEU A 8 9.79 -26.73 20.00
N SER A 9 10.33 -25.51 19.98
CA SER A 9 11.77 -25.23 20.05
C SER A 9 12.18 -24.86 21.47
N ASP A 10 13.21 -25.50 22.01
CA ASP A 10 13.80 -25.18 23.32
C ASP A 10 14.64 -23.88 23.31
N SER A 11 14.64 -23.15 22.20
CA SER A 11 15.42 -21.92 22.04
C SER A 11 14.64 -20.70 22.53
N GLN A 12 15.21 -19.97 23.50
CA GLN A 12 14.64 -18.74 24.08
C GLN A 12 14.25 -17.71 23.00
N SER A 13 15.02 -17.63 21.91
CA SER A 13 14.73 -16.72 20.79
C SER A 13 13.49 -17.11 19.98
N ASP A 14 13.17 -18.41 19.88
CA ASP A 14 11.98 -18.87 19.13
C ASP A 14 10.70 -18.70 19.97
N TYR A 15 10.82 -18.85 21.30
CA TYR A 15 9.76 -18.50 22.24
C TYR A 15 9.41 -17.01 22.17
N GLU A 16 10.43 -16.13 22.17
CA GLU A 16 10.24 -14.67 22.03
C GLU A 16 9.59 -14.28 20.69
N LEU A 17 9.93 -14.98 19.60
CA LEU A 17 9.31 -14.77 18.28
C LEU A 17 7.83 -15.23 18.23
N SER A 18 7.49 -16.32 18.91
CA SER A 18 6.12 -16.82 19.05
C SER A 18 5.25 -15.86 19.88
N VAL A 19 5.80 -15.36 21.00
CA VAL A 19 5.17 -14.33 21.83
C VAL A 19 4.96 -13.05 21.03
N ALA A 20 5.91 -12.65 20.17
CA ALA A 20 5.76 -11.52 19.26
C ALA A 20 4.58 -11.64 18.30
N LEU A 21 4.47 -12.79 17.63
CA LEU A 21 3.38 -13.05 16.69
C LEU A 21 2.04 -13.09 17.43
N SER A 22 2.02 -13.61 18.66
CA SER A 22 0.86 -13.59 19.56
C SER A 22 0.50 -12.17 20.03
N GLU A 23 1.48 -11.32 20.36
CA GLU A 23 1.26 -9.92 20.74
C GLU A 23 0.84 -9.04 19.56
N ILE A 24 1.40 -9.27 18.37
CA ILE A 24 0.95 -8.63 17.12
C ILE A 24 -0.48 -9.04 16.83
N CYS A 25 -0.82 -10.33 16.94
CA CYS A 25 -2.19 -10.82 16.81
C CYS A 25 -3.11 -10.30 17.90
N SER A 26 -2.63 -10.19 19.14
CA SER A 26 -3.36 -9.60 20.27
C SER A 26 -3.55 -8.11 20.08
N THR A 27 -2.63 -7.41 19.43
CA THR A 27 -2.77 -6.00 19.04
C THR A 27 -3.83 -5.84 17.94
N MET A 28 -3.89 -6.77 16.97
CA MET A 28 -4.99 -6.84 16.00
C MET A 28 -6.35 -7.08 16.69
N ILE A 29 -6.39 -7.93 17.72
CA ILE A 29 -7.58 -8.23 18.52
C ILE A 29 -7.96 -7.05 19.43
N ASN A 30 -6.98 -6.38 20.06
CA ASN A 30 -7.18 -5.24 20.94
C ASN A 30 -7.59 -3.98 20.18
N TRP A 31 -7.21 -3.85 18.90
CA TRP A 31 -7.76 -2.83 18.01
C TRP A 31 -9.28 -2.99 17.79
N ARG A 32 -9.81 -4.21 17.92
CA ARG A 32 -11.25 -4.51 17.95
C ARG A 32 -11.92 -4.02 19.24
N LEU A 33 -11.17 -3.88 20.33
CA LEU A 33 -11.66 -3.49 21.65
C LEU A 33 -11.45 -2.00 21.98
N PHE A 34 -10.50 -1.32 21.33
CA PHE A 34 -10.16 0.08 21.62
C PHE A 34 -10.41 1.01 20.43
N THR A 35 -11.68 1.35 20.21
CA THR A 35 -12.02 2.67 19.67
C THR A 35 -11.86 3.72 20.76
N GLN A 36 -10.62 4.05 21.13
CA GLN A 36 -10.17 5.32 21.69
C GLN A 36 -8.73 5.17 22.20
N SER A 37 -7.83 5.95 21.60
CA SER A 37 -6.63 6.52 22.23
C SER A 37 -5.79 5.63 23.16
N SER A 38 -4.66 5.12 22.66
CA SER A 38 -3.44 5.16 23.46
C SER A 38 -2.15 5.15 22.60
N PRO A 39 -1.25 6.15 22.75
CA PRO A 39 0.05 6.17 22.09
C PRO A 39 1.02 5.10 22.60
N THR A 40 0.74 4.46 23.74
CA THR A 40 1.61 3.46 24.40
C THR A 40 1.96 2.26 23.53
N VAL A 41 1.00 1.69 22.79
CA VAL A 41 1.22 0.46 21.99
C VAL A 41 2.27 0.66 20.88
N SER A 42 2.34 1.88 20.33
CA SER A 42 3.30 2.30 19.30
C SER A 42 4.74 2.30 19.81
N TRP A 43 4.96 2.77 21.05
CA TRP A 43 6.28 2.84 21.67
C TRP A 43 6.76 1.46 22.15
N THR A 44 5.83 0.60 22.56
CA THR A 44 6.16 -0.76 22.99
C THR A 44 6.69 -1.59 21.83
N LEU A 45 6.08 -1.51 20.64
CA LEU A 45 6.52 -2.24 19.46
C LEU A 45 7.93 -1.80 19.00
N ASP A 46 8.20 -0.50 18.92
CA ASP A 46 9.53 0.01 18.52
C ASP A 46 10.63 -0.35 19.53
N ARG A 47 10.38 -0.13 20.82
CA ARG A 47 11.32 -0.49 21.88
C ARG A 47 11.58 -2.00 21.90
N TRP A 48 10.56 -2.79 21.63
CA TRP A 48 10.66 -4.24 21.60
C TRP A 48 11.42 -4.75 20.36
N LEU A 49 11.07 -4.28 19.16
CA LEU A 49 11.76 -4.65 17.92
C LEU A 49 13.27 -4.34 17.98
N ARG A 50 13.64 -3.23 18.60
CA ARG A 50 15.04 -2.88 18.91
C ARG A 50 15.62 -3.74 20.03
N GLY A 51 14.85 -3.97 21.08
CA GLY A 51 15.26 -4.76 22.25
C GLY A 51 15.58 -6.22 21.91
N ILE A 52 14.89 -6.81 20.93
CA ILE A 52 15.14 -8.17 20.46
C ILE A 52 16.06 -8.23 19.22
N GLY A 53 16.62 -7.09 18.79
CA GLY A 53 17.62 -7.04 17.71
C GLY A 53 17.08 -7.31 16.30
N LEU A 54 15.77 -7.18 16.06
CA LEU A 54 15.19 -7.32 14.71
C LEU A 54 15.42 -6.09 13.84
N LEU A 55 15.66 -4.93 14.45
CA LEU A 55 15.99 -3.70 13.75
C LEU A 55 17.49 -3.40 13.92
N ASN A 56 18.13 -3.05 12.82
CA ASN A 56 19.53 -2.66 12.84
C ASN A 56 19.69 -1.33 13.59
N PRO A 57 20.74 -1.14 14.41
CA PRO A 57 21.06 0.15 14.97
C PRO A 57 21.27 1.19 13.87
N ARG A 58 20.78 2.42 14.07
CA ARG A 58 20.91 3.55 13.11
C ARG A 58 22.36 3.87 12.69
N SER A 59 23.34 3.45 13.49
CA SER A 59 24.77 3.63 13.27
C SER A 59 25.51 2.34 12.90
N SER A 60 24.79 1.24 12.64
CA SER A 60 25.45 0.01 12.20
C SER A 60 26.00 0.24 10.79
N ILE A 61 27.30 0.49 10.72
CA ILE A 61 28.07 0.23 9.51
C ILE A 61 27.88 -1.27 9.30
N THR A 62 27.06 -1.63 8.32
CA THR A 62 26.98 -3.00 7.84
C THR A 62 28.35 -3.30 7.27
N LEU A 63 29.26 -3.80 8.12
CA LEU A 63 30.30 -4.70 7.66
C LEU A 63 29.52 -5.73 6.86
N SER A 64 29.69 -5.72 5.54
CA SER A 64 29.35 -6.85 4.69
C SER A 64 29.83 -8.05 5.48
N GLN A 65 28.90 -8.88 5.98
CA GLN A 65 29.30 -10.15 6.56
C GLN A 65 30.07 -10.81 5.44
N ASP A 66 31.39 -10.90 5.60
CA ASP A 66 32.25 -11.58 4.64
C ASP A 66 31.60 -12.93 4.45
N HIS A 67 31.03 -13.10 3.26
CA HIS A 67 30.17 -14.22 2.96
C HIS A 67 31.11 -15.42 2.89
N GLU A 68 31.26 -16.13 4.02
CA GLU A 68 31.85 -17.46 3.96
C GLU A 68 30.97 -18.28 3.02
N ALA A 69 31.52 -18.53 1.83
CA ALA A 69 30.91 -19.43 0.88
C ALA A 69 30.68 -20.73 1.62
N ILE A 70 29.41 -21.08 1.83
CA ILE A 70 29.01 -22.33 2.47
C ILE A 70 29.58 -23.45 1.60
N ARG A 71 30.73 -23.98 2.02
CA ARG A 71 31.35 -25.13 1.35
C ARG A 71 30.42 -26.30 1.65
N GLY A 72 29.93 -26.97 0.61
CA GLY A 72 29.18 -28.21 0.78
C GLY A 72 30.02 -29.19 1.58
N SER A 73 29.70 -29.35 2.86
CA SER A 73 30.27 -30.40 3.68
C SER A 73 29.54 -31.70 3.34
N GLU A 74 30.29 -32.77 3.06
CA GLU A 74 29.71 -34.10 2.90
C GLU A 74 29.10 -34.64 4.21
N ASP A 75 29.41 -34.00 5.34
CA ASP A 75 28.87 -34.33 6.66
C ASP A 75 27.46 -33.75 6.86
N ASP A 76 26.47 -34.66 6.91
CA ASP A 76 25.05 -34.37 7.16
C ASP A 76 24.81 -33.62 8.49
N HIS A 77 25.66 -33.84 9.49
CA HIS A 77 25.53 -33.19 10.80
C HIS A 77 25.96 -31.72 10.73
N VAL A 78 27.03 -31.42 9.98
CA VAL A 78 27.48 -30.04 9.71
C VAL A 78 26.43 -29.32 8.87
N LEU A 79 25.94 -29.95 7.80
CA LEU A 79 24.92 -29.38 6.93
C LEU A 79 23.62 -29.06 7.69
N THR A 80 23.21 -29.93 8.60
CA THR A 80 22.04 -29.73 9.46
C THR A 80 22.23 -28.56 10.42
N LYS A 81 23.43 -28.42 11.00
CA LYS A 81 23.78 -27.29 11.87
C LYS A 81 23.73 -25.96 11.09
N ASP A 82 24.31 -25.93 9.90
CA ASP A 82 24.33 -24.73 9.05
C ASP A 82 22.93 -24.34 8.59
N TRP A 83 22.10 -25.31 8.21
CA TRP A 83 20.70 -25.07 7.86
C TRP A 83 19.90 -24.51 9.04
N LYS A 84 20.08 -25.04 10.26
CA LYS A 84 19.42 -24.51 11.47
C LYS A 84 19.86 -23.07 11.77
N ASN A 85 21.15 -22.77 11.65
CA ASN A 85 21.67 -21.41 11.82
C ASN A 85 21.09 -20.47 10.76
N TRP A 86 21.03 -20.91 9.51
CA TRP A 86 20.41 -20.16 8.41
C TRP A 86 18.93 -19.88 8.67
N ILE A 87 18.15 -20.89 9.10
CA ILE A 87 16.74 -20.71 9.47
C ILE A 87 16.62 -19.62 10.53
N LYS A 88 17.43 -19.65 11.59
CA LYS A 88 17.38 -18.64 12.65
C LYS A 88 17.60 -17.22 12.11
N MET A 89 18.60 -17.04 11.25
CA MET A 89 18.89 -15.74 10.62
C MET A 89 17.74 -15.28 9.69
N GLU A 90 17.24 -16.19 8.85
CA GLU A 90 16.14 -15.90 7.93
C GLU A 90 14.83 -15.61 8.68
N SER A 91 14.53 -16.33 9.76
CA SER A 91 13.40 -16.06 10.66
C SER A 91 13.43 -14.63 11.18
N GLY A 92 14.59 -14.18 11.67
CA GLY A 92 14.76 -12.80 12.14
C GLY A 92 14.49 -11.80 11.02
N ARG A 93 15.11 -11.98 9.85
CA ARG A 93 14.90 -11.12 8.68
C ARG A 93 13.43 -11.05 8.27
N ARG A 94 12.76 -12.19 8.18
CA ARG A 94 11.35 -12.30 7.82
C ARG A 94 10.47 -11.60 8.85
N ALA A 95 10.78 -11.73 10.14
CA ALA A 95 10.08 -11.03 11.20
C ALA A 95 10.23 -9.50 11.11
N SER A 96 11.43 -8.98 10.84
CA SER A 96 11.66 -7.53 10.63
C SER A 96 10.83 -6.99 9.46
N TRP A 97 10.82 -7.70 8.33
CA TRP A 97 10.05 -7.31 7.15
C TRP A 97 8.53 -7.41 7.37
N ALA A 98 8.07 -8.43 8.09
CA ALA A 98 6.66 -8.56 8.47
C ALA A 98 6.22 -7.42 9.41
N ALA A 99 7.06 -7.05 10.38
CA ALA A 99 6.81 -5.93 11.28
C ALA A 99 6.72 -4.59 10.52
N PHE A 100 7.60 -4.37 9.53
CA PHE A 100 7.55 -3.19 8.67
C PHE A 100 6.27 -3.13 7.84
N GLU A 101 5.87 -4.25 7.24
CA GLU A 101 4.63 -4.31 6.47
C GLU A 101 3.39 -4.06 7.34
N TYR A 102 3.41 -4.56 8.57
CA TYR A 102 2.37 -4.28 9.55
C TYR A 102 2.33 -2.80 9.92
N ASP A 103 3.49 -2.17 10.17
CA ASP A 103 3.61 -0.72 10.40
C ASP A 103 3.04 0.09 9.23
N CYS A 104 3.29 -0.31 7.97
CA CYS A 104 2.69 0.32 6.79
C CYS A 104 1.16 0.22 6.77
N SER A 105 0.62 -0.93 7.18
CA SER A 105 -0.83 -1.14 7.29
C SER A 105 -1.46 -0.25 8.36
N LEU A 106 -0.81 -0.12 9.52
CA LEU A 106 -1.24 0.79 10.59
C LEU A 106 -1.20 2.26 10.16
N CYS A 107 -0.19 2.67 9.40
CA CYS A 107 -0.12 4.02 8.86
C CYS A 107 -1.29 4.34 7.95
N THR A 108 -1.67 3.40 7.08
CA THR A 108 -2.85 3.54 6.21
C THR A 108 -4.12 3.73 7.05
N LEU A 109 -4.27 2.98 8.14
CA LEU A 109 -5.46 3.01 9.00
C LEU A 109 -5.55 4.25 9.89
N THR A 110 -4.40 4.76 10.35
CA THR A 110 -4.33 5.82 11.35
C THR A 110 -3.97 7.19 10.78
N SER A 111 -3.56 7.24 9.50
CA SER A 111 -2.96 8.42 8.86
C SER A 111 -1.76 8.98 9.64
N ARG A 112 -1.04 8.13 10.38
CA ARG A 112 0.18 8.50 11.12
C ARG A 112 1.43 7.99 10.40
N ARG A 113 2.56 8.66 10.61
CA ARG A 113 3.86 8.20 10.14
C ARG A 113 4.22 6.84 10.77
N GLY A 114 4.91 6.02 9.99
CA GLY A 114 5.44 4.74 10.45
C GLY A 114 6.50 4.91 11.50
N ILE A 115 6.61 3.93 12.37
CA ILE A 115 7.55 3.94 13.48
C ILE A 115 8.87 3.31 13.05
N VAL A 116 8.80 2.32 12.16
CA VAL A 116 9.98 1.62 11.64
C VAL A 116 10.71 2.53 10.66
N ASP A 117 11.97 2.85 10.98
CA ASP A 117 12.85 3.61 10.11
C ASP A 117 13.36 2.71 8.98
N LEU A 118 13.30 3.18 7.74
CA LEU A 118 13.77 2.43 6.58
C LEU A 118 15.27 2.09 6.66
N SER A 119 16.06 2.92 7.35
CA SER A 119 17.50 2.67 7.56
C SER A 119 17.79 1.51 8.51
N GLU A 120 16.81 1.09 9.30
CA GLU A 120 16.94 0.02 10.30
C GLU A 120 16.50 -1.35 9.77
N LEU A 121 15.94 -1.38 8.56
CA LEU A 121 15.53 -2.62 7.91
C LEU A 121 16.75 -3.44 7.47
N PRO A 122 16.62 -4.77 7.39
CA PRO A 122 17.62 -5.60 6.74
C PRO A 122 17.87 -5.14 5.31
N SER A 123 19.15 -5.10 4.90
CA SER A 123 19.53 -4.74 3.52
C SER A 123 19.14 -5.82 2.49
N GLU A 124 18.99 -7.06 2.95
CA GLU A 124 18.53 -8.21 2.18
C GLU A 124 17.02 -8.42 2.35
N LEU A 125 16.33 -8.71 1.25
CA LEU A 125 14.95 -9.14 1.23
C LEU A 125 14.82 -10.61 1.67
N PRO A 126 13.62 -11.05 2.07
CA PRO A 126 13.36 -12.47 2.34
C PRO A 126 13.70 -13.36 1.16
N CYS A 127 14.20 -14.56 1.46
CA CYS A 127 14.50 -15.57 0.44
C CYS A 127 13.20 -16.07 -0.24
N PRO A 128 13.30 -16.72 -1.43
CA PRO A 128 12.15 -17.34 -2.08
C PRO A 128 11.46 -18.40 -1.19
N GLU A 129 10.13 -18.51 -1.29
CA GLU A 129 9.33 -19.45 -0.48
C GLU A 129 9.74 -20.91 -0.61
N SER A 130 10.25 -21.33 -1.79
CA SER A 130 10.75 -22.69 -1.99
C SER A 130 11.93 -23.04 -1.07
N MET A 131 12.80 -22.06 -0.80
CA MET A 131 13.96 -22.22 0.07
C MET A 131 13.56 -22.21 1.55
N TRP A 132 12.63 -21.34 1.92
CA TRP A 132 12.09 -21.28 3.28
C TRP A 132 11.34 -22.58 3.66
N ASN A 133 10.55 -23.13 2.72
CA ASN A 133 9.76 -24.33 2.93
C ASN A 133 10.56 -25.64 2.66
N ALA A 134 11.88 -25.57 2.52
CA ALA A 134 12.71 -26.76 2.35
C ALA A 134 12.53 -27.70 3.54
N THR A 135 12.26 -28.98 3.29
CA THR A 135 11.93 -29.97 4.34
C THR A 135 13.15 -30.62 4.97
N SER A 136 14.35 -30.36 4.46
CA SER A 136 15.61 -30.91 4.97
C SER A 136 16.80 -30.03 4.61
N ALA A 137 17.90 -30.19 5.35
CA ALA A 137 19.16 -29.48 5.09
C ALA A 137 19.71 -29.74 3.68
N ARG A 138 19.59 -30.99 3.18
CA ARG A 138 19.98 -31.35 1.80
C ARG A 138 19.11 -30.65 0.76
N ALA A 139 17.79 -30.60 0.95
CA ALA A 139 16.90 -29.89 0.03
C ALA A 139 17.19 -28.38 0.00
N TRP A 140 17.41 -27.78 1.16
CA TRP A 140 17.83 -26.39 1.29
C TRP A 140 19.14 -26.12 0.56
N PHE A 141 20.16 -26.94 0.78
CA PHE A 141 21.48 -26.79 0.16
C PHE A 141 21.41 -26.96 -1.36
N ALA A 142 20.63 -27.93 -1.85
CA ALA A 142 20.43 -28.12 -3.29
C ALA A 142 19.74 -26.91 -3.94
N LEU A 143 18.75 -26.31 -3.28
CA LEU A 143 18.10 -25.08 -3.76
C LEU A 143 19.07 -23.90 -3.73
N MET A 144 19.81 -23.72 -2.63
CA MET A 144 20.79 -22.64 -2.48
C MET A 144 21.97 -22.77 -3.45
N SER A 145 22.35 -23.99 -3.86
CA SER A 145 23.39 -24.19 -4.86
C SER A 145 22.92 -23.89 -6.29
N ARG A 146 21.61 -24.02 -6.55
CA ARG A 146 20.99 -23.73 -7.85
C ARG A 146 20.68 -22.25 -8.05
N LEU A 147 20.27 -21.57 -6.98
CA LEU A 147 20.08 -20.12 -6.95
C LEU A 147 21.45 -19.48 -6.72
N GLY A 148 21.93 -18.61 -7.62
CA GLY A 148 23.15 -17.86 -7.36
C GLY A 148 23.03 -17.06 -6.04
N GLN A 149 24.16 -16.67 -5.43
CA GLN A 149 24.11 -15.97 -4.14
C GLN A 149 23.22 -14.71 -4.17
N ASP A 150 23.29 -13.92 -5.24
CA ASP A 150 22.45 -12.73 -5.45
C ASP A 150 20.94 -13.04 -5.59
N ASP A 151 20.57 -14.25 -6.03
CA ASP A 151 19.18 -14.70 -6.17
C ASP A 151 18.63 -15.33 -4.88
N SER A 152 19.50 -15.90 -4.05
CA SER A 152 19.12 -16.50 -2.77
C SER A 152 18.74 -15.45 -1.72
N ARG A 153 19.37 -14.27 -1.79
CA ARG A 153 19.18 -13.14 -0.85
C ARG A 153 19.22 -11.81 -1.60
N PRO A 154 18.11 -11.41 -2.24
CA PRO A 154 18.11 -10.23 -3.08
C PRO A 154 18.31 -8.96 -2.24
N ASN A 155 19.27 -8.13 -2.64
CA ASN A 155 19.54 -6.86 -1.96
C ASN A 155 18.46 -5.82 -2.31
N LEU A 156 17.87 -5.20 -1.29
CA LEU A 156 16.80 -4.19 -1.43
C LEU A 156 17.21 -3.03 -2.35
N SER A 157 18.41 -2.47 -2.16
CA SER A 157 18.88 -1.32 -2.94
C SER A 157 19.05 -1.67 -4.42
N LYS A 158 19.58 -2.87 -4.72
CA LYS A 158 19.71 -3.35 -6.10
C LYS A 158 18.34 -3.48 -6.77
N VAL A 159 17.38 -4.12 -6.11
CA VAL A 159 16.02 -4.34 -6.65
C VAL A 159 15.28 -3.01 -6.84
N LEU A 160 15.34 -2.10 -5.86
CA LEU A 160 14.71 -0.78 -5.99
C LEU A 160 15.32 0.02 -7.14
N LYS A 161 16.65 0.02 -7.31
CA LYS A 161 17.31 0.69 -8.44
C LYS A 161 16.85 0.14 -9.79
N GLN A 162 16.70 -1.20 -9.91
CA GLN A 162 16.19 -1.83 -11.12
C GLN A 162 14.73 -1.43 -11.39
N ALA A 163 13.87 -1.47 -10.37
CA ALA A 163 12.47 -1.07 -10.46
C ALA A 163 12.33 0.39 -10.92
N LEU A 164 13.06 1.32 -10.30
CA LEU A 164 13.05 2.74 -10.64
C LEU A 164 13.59 3.01 -12.06
N ALA A 165 14.58 2.23 -12.49
CA ALA A 165 15.13 2.31 -13.84
C ALA A 165 14.22 1.65 -14.90
N GLY A 166 13.18 0.92 -14.50
CA GLY A 166 12.34 0.13 -15.42
C GLY A 166 13.07 -1.03 -16.08
N ARG A 167 14.05 -1.60 -15.37
CA ARG A 167 14.75 -2.81 -15.80
C ARG A 167 13.97 -4.04 -15.34
N GLU A 168 14.16 -5.16 -16.04
CA GLU A 168 13.62 -6.44 -15.61
C GLU A 168 14.14 -6.80 -14.21
N LEU A 169 13.22 -7.23 -13.36
CA LEU A 169 13.53 -7.69 -12.02
C LEU A 169 13.99 -9.15 -12.06
N PRO A 170 14.81 -9.61 -11.10
CA PRO A 170 15.24 -11.00 -11.05
C PRO A 170 14.04 -11.95 -11.05
N SER A 171 14.04 -12.95 -11.93
CA SER A 171 12.95 -13.94 -12.03
C SER A 171 12.81 -14.81 -10.78
N SER A 172 13.91 -14.93 -10.02
CA SER A 172 14.00 -15.57 -8.71
C SER A 172 13.28 -14.79 -7.59
N LEU A 173 12.98 -13.51 -7.79
CA LEU A 173 12.42 -12.63 -6.77
C LEU A 173 10.97 -13.02 -6.46
N GLY A 174 10.74 -13.50 -5.23
CA GLY A 174 9.42 -13.93 -4.77
C GLY A 174 8.37 -12.80 -4.73
N SER A 175 7.09 -13.19 -4.78
CA SER A 175 5.95 -12.24 -4.72
C SER A 175 5.99 -11.37 -3.47
N TRP A 176 6.32 -11.96 -2.30
CA TRP A 176 6.44 -11.20 -1.06
C TRP A 176 7.57 -10.18 -1.10
N ALA A 177 8.74 -10.51 -1.65
CA ALA A 177 9.85 -9.57 -1.76
C ALA A 177 9.49 -8.37 -2.66
N LYS A 178 8.84 -8.62 -3.80
CA LYS A 178 8.27 -7.56 -4.67
C LYS A 178 7.25 -6.70 -3.92
N ARG A 179 6.40 -7.34 -3.10
CA ARG A 179 5.41 -6.67 -2.24
C ARG A 179 6.05 -5.73 -1.24
N LEU A 180 7.10 -6.19 -0.55
CA LEU A 180 7.90 -5.36 0.37
C LEU A 180 8.54 -4.17 -0.34
N CYS A 181 9.05 -4.35 -1.57
CA CYS A 181 9.57 -3.24 -2.37
C CYS A 181 8.51 -2.15 -2.64
N ALA A 182 7.25 -2.49 -2.93
CA ALA A 182 6.22 -1.44 -3.00
C ALA A 182 5.96 -0.78 -1.66
N GLN A 183 5.92 -1.54 -0.57
CA GLN A 183 5.68 -0.96 0.75
C GLN A 183 6.78 0.08 1.07
N VAL A 184 8.03 -0.22 0.70
CA VAL A 184 9.14 0.73 0.80
C VAL A 184 8.92 1.96 -0.09
N ILE A 185 8.56 1.79 -1.36
CA ILE A 185 8.28 2.92 -2.26
C ILE A 185 7.09 3.77 -1.76
N GLY A 186 6.01 3.12 -1.31
CA GLY A 186 4.84 3.77 -0.71
C GLY A 186 5.19 4.54 0.55
N ARG A 187 6.04 3.97 1.41
CA ARG A 187 6.59 4.65 2.60
C ARG A 187 7.41 5.89 2.22
N LEU A 188 8.28 5.79 1.21
CA LEU A 188 9.06 6.93 0.70
C LEU A 188 8.16 8.04 0.14
N LEU A 189 7.12 7.69 -0.63
CA LEU A 189 6.15 8.65 -1.14
C LEU A 189 5.42 9.38 0.00
N TRP A 190 5.06 8.66 1.06
CA TRP A 190 4.46 9.24 2.26
C TRP A 190 5.41 10.17 2.99
N ASP A 191 6.67 9.79 3.19
CA ASP A 191 7.67 10.62 3.85
C ASP A 191 7.94 11.91 3.05
N LEU A 192 8.01 11.83 1.72
CA LEU A 192 8.12 13.03 0.87
C LEU A 192 6.91 13.95 1.03
N TRP A 193 5.70 13.40 1.07
CA TRP A 193 4.48 14.17 1.32
C TRP A 193 4.51 14.84 2.71
N GLN A 194 4.93 14.13 3.75
CA GLN A 194 5.05 14.69 5.10
C GLN A 194 6.02 15.87 5.14
N ILE A 195 7.17 15.76 4.48
CA ILE A 195 8.16 16.84 4.40
C ILE A 195 7.55 18.07 3.73
N GLU A 196 6.78 17.90 2.65
CA GLU A 196 6.12 19.01 1.96
C GLU A 196 5.05 19.69 2.82
N VAL A 197 4.29 18.92 3.61
CA VAL A 197 3.32 19.47 4.56
C VAL A 197 4.04 20.27 5.65
N VAL A 198 5.10 19.72 6.24
CA VAL A 198 5.90 20.38 7.29
C VAL A 198 6.62 21.62 6.76
N ALA A 199 6.98 21.65 5.48
CA ALA A 199 7.61 22.80 4.85
C ALA A 199 6.73 24.06 4.86
N MET A 200 5.42 23.94 5.14
CA MET A 200 4.46 25.04 5.28
C MET A 200 4.68 26.14 4.23
N PRO A 201 4.49 25.84 2.92
CA PRO A 201 4.89 26.74 1.83
C PRO A 201 4.28 28.14 1.93
N GLU A 202 3.09 28.22 2.52
CA GLU A 202 2.33 29.45 2.75
C GLU A 202 2.93 30.36 3.85
N TYR A 203 3.75 29.81 4.76
CA TYR A 203 4.29 30.52 5.92
C TYR A 203 5.82 30.62 5.93
N LEU A 204 6.51 29.55 5.55
CA LEU A 204 7.98 29.49 5.57
C LEU A 204 8.60 29.79 4.19
N GLY A 205 7.78 29.92 3.13
CA GLY A 205 8.26 30.21 1.77
C GLY A 205 9.09 29.08 1.14
N LEU A 206 9.12 27.88 1.75
CA LEU A 206 9.88 26.72 1.28
C LEU A 206 9.17 25.93 0.16
N GLY A 207 8.40 26.62 -0.68
CA GLY A 207 7.69 26.00 -1.80
C GLY A 207 8.61 25.34 -2.84
N SER A 208 9.88 25.73 -2.89
CA SER A 208 10.91 25.10 -3.72
C SER A 208 11.14 23.62 -3.38
N ILE A 209 10.90 23.19 -2.13
CA ILE A 209 11.00 21.79 -1.71
C ILE A 209 9.98 20.92 -2.45
N VAL A 210 8.74 21.41 -2.59
CA VAL A 210 7.68 20.71 -3.32
C VAL A 210 8.07 20.50 -4.77
N ALA A 211 8.66 21.51 -5.42
CA ALA A 211 9.15 21.42 -6.79
C ALA A 211 10.34 20.45 -6.91
N ALA A 212 11.29 20.52 -5.98
CA ALA A 212 12.47 19.64 -5.95
C ALA A 212 12.12 18.15 -5.81
N HIS A 213 11.03 17.83 -5.12
CA HIS A 213 10.60 16.45 -4.91
C HIS A 213 9.71 15.88 -6.04
N GLN A 214 9.21 16.69 -6.97
CA GLN A 214 8.30 16.21 -8.03
C GLN A 214 8.93 15.12 -8.90
N ASP A 215 10.20 15.28 -9.29
CA ASP A 215 10.89 14.30 -10.12
C ASP A 215 11.11 12.99 -9.36
N THR A 216 11.47 13.07 -8.08
CA THR A 216 11.60 11.92 -7.20
C THR A 216 10.27 11.17 -7.06
N LYS A 217 9.15 11.89 -6.81
CA LYS A 217 7.82 11.29 -6.73
C LYS A 217 7.43 10.60 -8.03
N ARG A 218 7.67 11.24 -9.18
CA ARG A 218 7.41 10.64 -10.51
C ARG A 218 8.23 9.38 -10.72
N SER A 219 9.52 9.39 -10.34
CA SER A 219 10.39 8.21 -10.43
C SER A 219 9.89 7.08 -9.52
N LEU A 220 9.49 7.38 -8.29
CA LEU A 220 8.95 6.40 -7.33
C LEU A 220 7.66 5.77 -7.84
N LEU A 221 6.70 6.58 -8.30
CA LEU A 221 5.44 6.08 -8.87
C LEU A 221 5.68 5.25 -10.14
N LYS A 222 6.65 5.62 -10.98
CA LYS A 222 7.07 4.81 -12.12
C LYS A 222 7.63 3.46 -11.67
N GLY A 223 8.52 3.45 -10.67
CA GLY A 223 9.06 2.21 -10.12
C GLY A 223 7.99 1.30 -9.54
N LEU A 224 6.97 1.87 -8.89
CA LEU A 224 5.82 1.14 -8.37
C LEU A 224 5.02 0.46 -9.50
N ASN A 225 4.75 1.18 -10.59
CA ASN A 225 4.08 0.62 -11.77
C ASN A 225 4.91 -0.52 -12.39
N ASN A 226 6.22 -0.36 -12.53
CA ASN A 226 7.10 -1.41 -13.08
C ASN A 226 7.08 -2.68 -12.23
N LEU A 227 7.06 -2.52 -10.89
CA LEU A 227 6.93 -3.66 -9.99
C LEU A 227 5.56 -4.34 -10.13
N VAL A 228 4.46 -3.59 -10.30
CA VAL A 228 3.13 -4.16 -10.61
C VAL A 228 3.18 -4.96 -11.91
N GLU A 229 3.74 -4.39 -12.97
CA GLU A 229 3.83 -5.06 -14.28
C GLU A 229 4.69 -6.34 -14.19
N SER A 230 5.71 -6.38 -13.34
CA SER A 230 6.53 -7.58 -13.10
C SER A 230 5.80 -8.72 -12.34
N LEU A 231 4.58 -8.46 -11.86
CA LEU A 231 3.78 -9.37 -11.03
C LEU A 231 2.64 -10.05 -11.80
N SER A 232 2.58 -9.95 -13.13
CA SER A 232 1.53 -10.54 -13.98
C SER A 232 1.37 -12.06 -13.87
N SER A 233 2.24 -12.76 -13.13
CA SER A 233 2.11 -14.16 -12.74
C SER A 233 2.08 -14.32 -11.20
N PRO A 234 0.99 -13.93 -10.52
CA PRO A 234 0.92 -13.97 -9.06
C PRO A 234 0.88 -15.41 -8.54
N SER A 235 1.56 -15.68 -7.42
CA SER A 235 1.56 -16.97 -6.74
C SER A 235 0.26 -17.26 -5.97
N SER A 236 -0.52 -16.21 -5.66
CA SER A 236 -1.77 -16.26 -4.90
C SER A 236 -2.67 -15.06 -5.26
N THR A 237 -3.99 -15.26 -5.19
CA THR A 237 -4.99 -14.20 -5.39
C THR A 237 -4.91 -13.10 -4.32
N SER A 238 -4.50 -13.45 -3.09
CA SER A 238 -4.29 -12.49 -2.00
C SER A 238 -3.15 -11.51 -2.32
N ASP A 239 -2.02 -12.03 -2.82
CA ASP A 239 -0.85 -11.21 -3.17
C ASP A 239 -1.16 -10.21 -4.29
N LEU A 240 -1.98 -10.63 -5.27
CA LEU A 240 -2.45 -9.77 -6.35
C LEU A 240 -3.32 -8.61 -5.84
N THR A 241 -4.17 -8.89 -4.84
CA THR A 241 -5.10 -7.92 -4.27
C THR A 241 -4.38 -6.84 -3.48
N SER A 242 -3.58 -7.23 -2.48
CA SER A 242 -2.94 -6.27 -1.57
C SER A 242 -2.00 -5.30 -2.30
N TYR A 243 -1.30 -5.79 -3.33
CA TYR A 243 -0.29 -5.03 -4.05
C TYR A 243 -0.88 -4.06 -5.07
N ASN A 244 -1.82 -4.50 -5.90
CA ASN A 244 -2.47 -3.62 -6.86
C ASN A 244 -3.25 -2.50 -6.16
N LEU A 245 -3.90 -2.81 -5.03
CA LEU A 245 -4.52 -1.81 -4.17
C LEU A 245 -3.50 -0.81 -3.63
N LEU A 246 -2.33 -1.27 -3.18
CA LEU A 246 -1.25 -0.40 -2.70
C LEU A 246 -0.76 0.53 -3.81
N CYS A 247 -0.57 0.02 -5.03
CA CYS A 247 -0.11 0.82 -6.16
C CYS A 247 -1.06 1.99 -6.45
N HIS A 248 -2.32 1.69 -6.72
CA HIS A 248 -3.31 2.71 -7.04
C HIS A 248 -3.55 3.67 -5.88
N TYR A 249 -3.57 3.17 -4.64
CA TYR A 249 -3.67 4.02 -3.46
C TYR A 249 -2.48 4.98 -3.33
N SER A 250 -1.26 4.53 -3.64
CA SER A 250 -0.07 5.38 -3.56
C SER A 250 -0.12 6.54 -4.56
N HIS A 251 -0.71 6.34 -5.74
CA HIS A 251 -0.98 7.44 -6.69
C HIS A 251 -1.97 8.47 -6.10
N LEU A 252 -3.02 8.01 -5.42
CA LEU A 252 -3.98 8.91 -4.74
C LEU A 252 -3.31 9.74 -3.64
N CYS A 253 -2.47 9.12 -2.81
CA CYS A 253 -1.78 9.82 -1.72
C CYS A 253 -0.67 10.76 -2.20
N ALA A 254 0.04 10.42 -3.28
CA ALA A 254 1.12 11.25 -3.80
C ALA A 254 0.63 12.57 -4.44
N ALA A 255 -0.67 12.68 -4.73
CA ALA A 255 -1.27 13.81 -5.43
C ALA A 255 -1.55 15.02 -4.53
N ASN A 256 -0.47 15.70 -4.08
CA ASN A 256 -0.48 17.05 -3.51
C ASN A 256 -1.62 17.37 -2.50
N GLY A 257 -2.01 16.41 -1.66
CA GLY A 257 -3.04 16.59 -0.63
C GLY A 257 -4.50 16.62 -1.14
N VAL A 258 -4.78 16.22 -2.38
CA VAL A 258 -6.16 16.13 -2.90
C VAL A 258 -7.01 15.19 -2.04
N LEU A 259 -6.48 14.01 -1.71
CA LEU A 259 -7.19 13.04 -0.87
C LEU A 259 -7.41 13.59 0.55
N ASP A 260 -6.46 14.34 1.12
CA ASP A 260 -6.60 14.97 2.44
C ASP A 260 -7.70 16.04 2.44
N LEU A 261 -7.81 16.80 1.35
CA LEU A 261 -8.87 17.79 1.17
C LEU A 261 -10.25 17.12 1.11
N ILE A 262 -10.36 16.01 0.37
CA ILE A 262 -11.58 15.18 0.33
C ILE A 262 -11.92 14.66 1.74
N LEU A 263 -10.93 14.13 2.46
CA LEU A 263 -11.12 13.64 3.82
C LEU A 263 -11.52 14.74 4.81
N SER A 264 -10.99 15.95 4.65
CA SER A 264 -11.40 17.12 5.43
C SER A 264 -12.88 17.45 5.21
N ILE A 265 -13.35 17.44 3.96
CA ILE A 265 -14.77 17.65 3.62
C ILE A 265 -15.63 16.56 4.26
N VAL A 266 -15.27 15.28 4.06
CA VAL A 266 -16.03 14.14 4.59
C VAL A 266 -16.10 14.19 6.12
N ARG A 267 -14.98 14.43 6.81
CA ARG A 267 -14.95 14.58 8.28
C ARG A 267 -15.81 15.75 8.74
N GLY A 268 -15.76 16.87 8.02
CA GLY A 268 -16.58 18.04 8.33
C GLY A 268 -18.08 17.76 8.20
N LEU A 269 -18.50 17.02 7.18
CA LEU A 269 -19.90 16.63 6.97
C LEU A 269 -20.41 15.67 8.04
N ILE A 270 -19.55 14.79 8.55
CA ILE A 270 -19.89 13.89 9.66
C ILE A 270 -19.99 14.65 10.99
N SER A 271 -19.18 15.70 11.18
CA SER A 271 -19.21 16.51 12.39
C SER A 271 -20.57 17.22 12.58
N THR A 272 -20.95 17.38 13.85
CA THR A 272 -22.16 18.11 14.28
C THR A 272 -21.86 19.54 14.71
N GLU A 273 -20.60 19.99 14.62
CA GLU A 273 -20.17 21.29 15.12
C GLU A 273 -20.43 22.44 14.11
N PRO A 274 -21.10 23.54 14.51
CA PRO A 274 -21.47 24.63 13.60
C PRO A 274 -20.30 25.37 12.95
N ARG A 275 -19.15 25.48 13.66
CA ARG A 275 -17.95 26.21 13.20
C ARG A 275 -17.26 25.54 12.01
N VAL A 276 -17.65 24.31 11.66
CA VAL A 276 -17.05 23.51 10.60
C VAL A 276 -17.66 23.86 9.22
N HIS A 277 -18.82 24.49 9.17
CA HIS A 277 -19.55 24.74 7.91
C HIS A 277 -18.86 25.70 6.94
N ASP A 278 -18.21 26.77 7.43
CA ASP A 278 -17.48 27.69 6.56
C ASP A 278 -16.18 27.08 6.03
N GLY A 279 -15.50 26.28 6.86
CA GLY A 279 -14.32 25.51 6.45
C GLY A 279 -14.64 24.50 5.33
N ILE A 280 -15.80 23.84 5.39
CA ILE A 280 -16.26 22.90 4.34
C ILE A 280 -16.47 23.64 3.02
N LYS A 281 -17.10 24.83 3.03
CA LYS A 281 -17.31 25.61 1.79
C LYS A 281 -15.99 26.00 1.14
N VAL A 282 -15.03 26.45 1.94
CA VAL A 282 -13.68 26.78 1.45
C VAL A 282 -12.98 25.54 0.88
N ALA A 283 -13.05 24.40 1.58
CA ALA A 283 -12.46 23.15 1.13
C ALA A 283 -13.07 22.66 -0.19
N ARG A 284 -14.39 22.72 -0.34
CA ARG A 284 -15.11 22.41 -1.59
C ARG A 284 -14.65 23.28 -2.74
N ASN A 285 -14.57 24.59 -2.53
CA ASN A 285 -14.11 25.52 -3.57
C ASN A 285 -12.65 25.27 -3.96
N ARG A 286 -11.78 25.01 -2.97
CA ARG A 286 -10.38 24.65 -3.23
C ARG A 286 -10.26 23.36 -4.04
N LEU A 287 -11.11 22.36 -3.76
CA LEU A 287 -11.11 21.09 -4.48
C LEU A 287 -11.57 21.27 -5.93
N LYS A 288 -12.66 22.01 -6.17
CA LYS A 288 -13.13 22.38 -7.51
C LYS A 288 -12.04 23.07 -8.33
N LEU A 289 -11.39 24.09 -7.74
CA LEU A 289 -10.30 24.81 -8.40
C LEU A 289 -9.10 23.90 -8.69
N THR A 290 -8.81 22.95 -7.80
CA THR A 290 -7.70 21.99 -7.99
C THR A 290 -7.97 21.08 -9.18
N PHE A 291 -9.18 20.53 -9.29
CA PHE A 291 -9.57 19.71 -10.44
C PHE A 291 -9.64 20.50 -11.74
N ALA A 292 -10.11 21.74 -11.72
CA ALA A 292 -10.15 22.60 -12.90
C ALA A 292 -8.75 23.03 -13.36
N ARG A 293 -7.80 23.22 -12.42
CA ARG A 293 -6.42 23.63 -12.73
C ARG A 293 -5.64 22.53 -13.45
N ASP A 294 -5.83 21.27 -13.06
CA ASP A 294 -5.18 20.12 -13.69
C ASP A 294 -6.17 18.96 -13.90
N PRO A 295 -7.03 19.08 -14.93
CA PRO A 295 -8.08 18.11 -15.19
C PRO A 295 -7.53 16.75 -15.65
N LYS A 296 -6.33 16.72 -16.24
CA LYS A 296 -5.66 15.47 -16.65
C LYS A 296 -5.24 14.65 -15.44
N THR A 297 -4.60 15.30 -14.46
CA THR A 297 -4.24 14.62 -13.21
C THR A 297 -5.50 14.20 -12.45
N ALA A 298 -6.53 15.05 -12.38
CA ALA A 298 -7.80 14.70 -11.75
C ALA A 298 -8.43 13.42 -12.34
N ARG A 299 -8.50 13.33 -13.67
CA ARG A 299 -8.97 12.12 -14.38
C ARG A 299 -8.09 10.90 -14.13
N ARG A 300 -6.76 11.06 -14.14
CA ARG A 300 -5.83 9.96 -13.85
C ARG A 300 -6.04 9.41 -12.44
N LEU A 301 -6.25 10.27 -11.45
CA LEU A 301 -6.52 9.86 -10.07
C LEU A 301 -7.90 9.20 -9.96
N CYS A 302 -8.91 9.72 -10.66
CA CYS A 302 -10.23 9.08 -10.74
C CYS A 302 -10.12 7.66 -11.32
N TRP A 303 -9.33 7.46 -12.38
CA TRP A 303 -9.06 6.12 -12.91
C TRP A 303 -8.38 5.22 -11.87
N HIS A 304 -7.33 5.68 -11.18
CA HIS A 304 -6.71 4.89 -10.09
C HIS A 304 -7.71 4.50 -8.99
N ALA A 305 -8.60 5.43 -8.61
CA ALA A 305 -9.66 5.15 -7.65
C ALA A 305 -10.66 4.10 -8.18
N ALA A 306 -11.01 4.14 -9.47
CA ALA A 306 -11.86 3.13 -10.10
C ALA A 306 -11.17 1.76 -10.20
N GLN A 307 -9.86 1.71 -10.42
CA GLN A 307 -9.11 0.46 -10.40
C GLN A 307 -9.08 -0.18 -9.01
N ILE A 308 -9.01 0.61 -7.94
CA ILE A 308 -9.18 0.11 -6.56
C ILE A 308 -10.53 -0.61 -6.40
N VAL A 309 -11.60 -0.02 -6.94
CA VAL A 309 -12.95 -0.59 -6.90
C VAL A 309 -13.04 -1.85 -7.77
N ALA A 310 -12.43 -1.85 -8.95
CA ALA A 310 -12.36 -3.02 -9.83
C ALA A 310 -11.73 -4.23 -9.11
N ILE A 311 -10.57 -4.01 -8.47
CA ILE A 311 -9.86 -5.04 -7.71
C ILE A 311 -10.71 -5.56 -6.55
N ALA A 312 -11.42 -4.67 -5.84
CA ALA A 312 -12.28 -5.06 -4.73
C ALA A 312 -13.53 -5.85 -5.15
N ASN A 313 -13.97 -5.70 -6.40
CA ASN A 313 -15.07 -6.48 -6.96
C ASN A 313 -14.64 -7.86 -7.44
N GLU A 314 -13.42 -7.97 -7.97
CA GLU A 314 -12.90 -9.20 -8.57
C GLU A 314 -12.24 -10.12 -7.53
N TYR A 315 -11.60 -9.53 -6.51
CA TYR A 315 -10.81 -10.25 -5.53
C TYR A 315 -11.29 -10.05 -4.09
N LEU A 316 -11.00 -11.04 -3.24
CA LEU A 316 -11.34 -10.99 -1.82
C LEU A 316 -10.43 -10.00 -1.08
N VAL A 317 -11.00 -8.87 -0.69
CA VAL A 317 -10.39 -7.92 0.23
C VAL A 317 -10.68 -8.35 1.67
N SER A 318 -9.64 -8.53 2.48
CA SER A 318 -9.79 -9.13 3.82
C SER A 318 -9.01 -8.40 4.91
N ALA A 319 -7.96 -7.67 4.56
CA ALA A 319 -7.17 -6.91 5.53
C ALA A 319 -7.83 -5.53 5.81
N PRO A 320 -7.78 -5.02 7.06
CA PRO A 320 -8.35 -3.72 7.40
C PRO A 320 -7.82 -2.57 6.54
N CYS A 321 -6.51 -2.58 6.23
CA CYS A 321 -5.88 -1.55 5.41
C CYS A 321 -6.35 -1.59 3.95
N GLU A 322 -6.71 -2.76 3.42
CA GLU A 322 -7.31 -2.90 2.09
C GLU A 322 -8.72 -2.34 2.07
N ILE A 323 -9.56 -2.64 3.08
CA ILE A 323 -10.90 -2.08 3.22
C ILE A 323 -10.84 -0.54 3.27
N MET A 324 -9.86 0.01 4.00
CA MET A 324 -9.61 1.45 4.04
C MET A 324 -9.29 1.99 2.64
N ARG A 325 -8.43 1.32 1.86
CA ARG A 325 -8.11 1.73 0.48
C ARG A 325 -9.34 1.72 -0.42
N VAL A 326 -10.20 0.72 -0.31
CA VAL A 326 -11.47 0.65 -1.06
C VAL A 326 -12.39 1.81 -0.70
N PHE A 327 -12.54 2.11 0.59
CA PHE A 327 -13.27 3.29 1.04
C PHE A 327 -12.69 4.58 0.45
N MET A 328 -11.36 4.74 0.47
CA MET A 328 -10.66 5.90 -0.09
C MET A 328 -10.86 6.04 -1.61
N GLY A 329 -10.92 4.91 -2.33
CA GLY A 329 -11.26 4.89 -3.76
C GLY A 329 -12.67 5.43 -4.01
N TYR A 330 -13.67 4.92 -3.28
CA TYR A 330 -15.06 5.37 -3.44
C TYR A 330 -15.27 6.84 -3.10
N ILE A 331 -14.73 7.34 -1.98
CA ILE A 331 -14.86 8.77 -1.65
C ILE A 331 -14.19 9.65 -2.71
N PHE A 332 -13.11 9.16 -3.34
CA PHE A 332 -12.44 9.90 -4.41
C PHE A 332 -13.33 9.97 -5.66
N ILE A 333 -13.89 8.85 -6.11
CA ILE A 333 -14.80 8.82 -7.26
C ILE A 333 -15.99 9.75 -7.01
N ILE A 334 -16.60 9.66 -5.83
CA ILE A 334 -17.71 10.51 -5.42
C ILE A 334 -17.33 12.00 -5.42
N ALA A 335 -16.17 12.35 -4.87
CA ALA A 335 -15.70 13.74 -4.86
C ALA A 335 -15.37 14.26 -6.26
N TYR A 336 -14.79 13.41 -7.11
CA TYR A 336 -14.55 13.72 -8.52
C TYR A 336 -15.88 13.97 -9.25
N SER A 337 -16.88 13.11 -9.08
CA SER A 337 -18.22 13.32 -9.64
C SER A 337 -18.89 14.62 -9.17
N ALA A 338 -18.75 14.97 -7.90
CA ALA A 338 -19.40 16.16 -7.32
C ALA A 338 -18.70 17.49 -7.68
N TYR A 339 -17.38 17.47 -7.88
CA TYR A 339 -16.57 18.69 -7.97
C TYR A 339 -15.66 18.79 -9.20
N GLY A 340 -15.54 17.71 -9.98
CA GLY A 340 -14.78 17.68 -11.22
C GLY A 340 -15.41 18.56 -12.28
N ASP A 341 -14.60 18.96 -13.25
CA ASP A 341 -15.09 19.63 -14.45
C ASP A 341 -15.55 18.60 -15.48
N HIS A 342 -16.85 18.61 -15.75
CA HIS A 342 -17.51 17.69 -16.68
C HIS A 342 -18.04 18.42 -17.92
N THR A 343 -17.55 19.64 -18.19
CA THR A 343 -17.96 20.40 -19.37
C THR A 343 -17.73 19.60 -20.66
N ARG A 344 -18.83 19.35 -21.38
CA ARG A 344 -18.83 18.58 -22.63
C ARG A 344 -18.00 19.29 -23.69
N SER A 345 -16.88 18.70 -24.06
CA SER A 345 -16.07 19.15 -25.19
C SER A 345 -16.75 18.73 -26.50
N SER A 346 -17.58 19.62 -27.07
CA SER A 346 -18.20 19.52 -28.40
C SER A 346 -19.19 18.36 -28.65
N PRO A 347 -20.28 18.54 -29.44
CA PRO A 347 -21.32 17.52 -29.65
C PRO A 347 -20.94 16.39 -30.62
N MET A 348 -19.72 16.33 -31.14
CA MET A 348 -19.35 15.40 -32.21
C MET A 348 -18.22 14.48 -31.76
N GLU A 349 -18.50 13.17 -31.74
CA GLU A 349 -17.58 12.02 -31.84
C GLU A 349 -17.32 11.09 -30.64
N VAL A 350 -17.87 11.29 -29.43
CA VAL A 350 -17.75 10.26 -28.36
C VAL A 350 -19.10 9.84 -27.81
N THR A 351 -19.74 8.89 -28.51
CA THR A 351 -21.05 8.33 -28.11
C THR A 351 -20.95 7.26 -27.03
N GLN A 352 -19.76 6.73 -26.74
CA GLN A 352 -19.59 5.60 -25.82
C GLN A 352 -18.81 5.99 -24.56
N SER A 353 -19.44 5.78 -23.41
CA SER A 353 -18.85 6.01 -22.08
C SER A 353 -17.69 5.04 -21.82
N VAL A 354 -16.57 5.55 -21.33
CA VAL A 354 -15.38 4.74 -20.99
C VAL A 354 -15.57 4.09 -19.63
N ARG A 355 -15.55 2.77 -19.57
CA ARG A 355 -15.70 2.00 -18.33
C ARG A 355 -14.39 1.98 -17.53
N LEU A 356 -14.33 2.66 -16.38
CA LEU A 356 -13.09 2.90 -15.63
C LEU A 356 -12.72 1.79 -14.64
N ASP A 357 -13.69 0.99 -14.21
CA ASP A 357 -13.57 -0.12 -13.24
C ASP A 357 -13.39 -1.49 -13.93
N LEU A 358 -12.87 -1.51 -15.15
CA LEU A 358 -12.36 -2.72 -15.79
C LEU A 358 -10.85 -2.81 -15.57
N HIS A 359 -10.37 -4.01 -15.25
CA HIS A 359 -8.95 -4.23 -15.00
C HIS A 359 -8.11 -4.01 -16.27
N ASP A 360 -6.94 -3.36 -16.12
CA ASP A 360 -6.08 -2.86 -17.21
C ASP A 360 -5.30 -3.93 -18.00
N GLN A 361 -5.88 -5.14 -18.17
CA GLN A 361 -5.22 -6.24 -18.88
C GLN A 361 -5.36 -6.14 -20.41
N ASN A 362 -6.32 -5.35 -20.91
CA ASN A 362 -6.58 -5.25 -22.35
C ASN A 362 -5.97 -3.97 -22.95
N LEU A 363 -4.99 -4.14 -23.86
CA LEU A 363 -4.31 -3.04 -24.57
C LEU A 363 -5.28 -2.11 -25.33
N SER A 364 -6.41 -2.62 -25.82
CA SER A 364 -7.42 -1.76 -26.48
C SER A 364 -8.10 -0.85 -25.46
N HIS A 365 -8.47 -1.38 -24.29
CA HIS A 365 -9.08 -0.64 -23.20
C HIS A 365 -8.12 0.41 -22.62
N ARG A 366 -6.86 0.03 -22.36
CA ARG A 366 -5.81 0.95 -21.89
C ARG A 366 -5.67 2.18 -22.79
N ARG A 367 -5.72 2.00 -24.11
CA ARG A 367 -5.67 3.12 -25.08
C ARG A 367 -6.88 4.04 -24.96
N VAL A 368 -8.08 3.48 -24.77
CA VAL A 368 -9.31 4.27 -24.59
C VAL A 368 -9.26 5.07 -23.28
N VAL A 369 -8.79 4.46 -22.19
CA VAL A 369 -8.61 5.13 -20.90
C VAL A 369 -7.58 6.25 -21.00
N VAL A 370 -6.41 6.00 -21.61
CA VAL A 370 -5.39 7.04 -21.80
C VAL A 370 -5.95 8.21 -22.62
N LYS A 371 -6.70 7.92 -23.69
CA LYS A 371 -7.39 8.97 -24.46
C LYS A 371 -8.34 9.76 -23.57
N TRP A 372 -9.18 9.10 -22.76
CA TRP A 372 -10.08 9.76 -21.82
C TRP A 372 -9.35 10.62 -20.79
N ILE A 373 -8.22 10.15 -20.24
CA ILE A 373 -7.40 10.95 -19.32
C ILE A 373 -6.89 12.23 -20.02
N GLU A 374 -6.49 12.14 -21.28
CA GLU A 374 -5.97 13.29 -22.03
C GLU A 374 -7.07 14.29 -22.42
N VAL A 375 -8.18 13.82 -23.00
CA VAL A 375 -9.20 14.68 -23.62
C VAL A 375 -10.49 14.85 -22.81
N GLY A 376 -10.77 13.98 -21.84
CA GLY A 376 -12.05 13.93 -21.12
C GLY A 376 -13.14 13.18 -21.90
N GLY A 377 -14.39 13.32 -21.44
CA GLY A 377 -15.56 12.63 -22.01
C GLY A 377 -16.35 11.82 -20.98
N PRO A 378 -17.44 11.17 -21.40
CA PRO A 378 -18.27 10.37 -20.50
C PRO A 378 -17.51 9.14 -20.00
N ALA A 379 -17.67 8.83 -18.71
CA ALA A 379 -17.02 7.68 -18.08
C ALA A 379 -17.97 6.95 -17.12
N SER A 380 -17.94 5.63 -17.12
CA SER A 380 -18.81 4.78 -16.28
C SER A 380 -18.01 4.06 -15.21
N SER A 381 -18.66 3.80 -14.08
CA SER A 381 -18.12 3.03 -12.95
C SER A 381 -19.27 2.40 -12.19
N GLY A 382 -19.16 1.12 -11.81
CA GLY A 382 -20.21 0.43 -11.05
C GLY A 382 -21.57 0.39 -11.77
N SER A 383 -22.64 0.76 -11.10
CA SER A 383 -23.98 0.89 -11.68
C SER A 383 -24.17 2.18 -12.50
N VAL A 384 -23.22 3.12 -12.44
CA VAL A 384 -23.35 4.46 -13.03
C VAL A 384 -22.85 4.51 -14.48
N PRO A 385 -23.71 4.93 -15.44
CA PRO A 385 -23.34 5.00 -16.86
C PRO A 385 -22.48 6.23 -17.20
N ASP A 386 -22.60 7.33 -16.45
CA ASP A 386 -21.76 8.51 -16.59
C ASP A 386 -21.55 9.19 -15.23
N ILE A 387 -20.33 9.09 -14.70
CA ILE A 387 -19.92 9.66 -13.42
C ILE A 387 -19.87 11.20 -13.44
N GLY A 388 -20.01 11.82 -14.62
CA GLY A 388 -20.10 13.28 -14.77
C GLY A 388 -21.52 13.83 -14.86
N THR A 389 -22.54 12.98 -14.74
CA THR A 389 -23.94 13.42 -14.75
C THR A 389 -24.42 13.84 -13.36
N ASP A 390 -25.28 14.86 -13.32
CA ASP A 390 -25.91 15.29 -12.08
C ASP A 390 -26.71 14.14 -11.45
N GLY A 391 -26.57 13.97 -10.13
CA GLY A 391 -27.32 12.95 -9.39
C GLY A 391 -26.73 11.54 -9.45
N CYS A 392 -25.50 11.34 -9.95
CA CYS A 392 -24.84 10.03 -9.91
C CYS A 392 -24.30 9.64 -8.51
N VAL A 393 -24.02 10.62 -7.64
CA VAL A 393 -23.41 10.41 -6.31
C VAL A 393 -24.17 9.38 -5.44
N PRO A 394 -25.51 9.41 -5.33
CA PRO A 394 -26.26 8.40 -4.57
C PRO A 394 -26.10 6.97 -5.11
N ALA A 395 -25.99 6.80 -6.43
CA ALA A 395 -25.78 5.48 -7.03
C ALA A 395 -24.37 4.95 -6.74
N ILE A 396 -23.34 5.79 -6.86
CA ILE A 396 -21.95 5.43 -6.50
C ILE A 396 -21.86 5.08 -5.01
N SER A 397 -22.55 5.84 -4.16
CA SER A 397 -22.63 5.60 -2.73
C SER A 397 -23.34 4.28 -2.40
N THR A 398 -24.41 3.94 -3.12
CA THR A 398 -25.10 2.64 -2.99
C THR A 398 -24.17 1.48 -3.36
N ASP A 399 -23.46 1.57 -4.50
CA ASP A 399 -22.46 0.57 -4.89
C ASP A 399 -21.38 0.40 -3.81
N ALA A 400 -20.90 1.51 -3.24
CA ALA A 400 -19.91 1.51 -2.17
C ALA A 400 -20.42 0.77 -0.92
N GLN A 401 -21.67 1.03 -0.52
CA GLN A 401 -22.30 0.35 0.59
C GLN A 401 -22.46 -1.15 0.33
N GLU A 402 -22.82 -1.56 -0.89
CA GLU A 402 -22.93 -2.97 -1.26
C GLU A 402 -21.60 -3.71 -1.20
N ILE A 403 -20.52 -3.13 -1.75
CA ILE A 403 -19.18 -3.72 -1.64
C ILE A 403 -18.77 -3.81 -0.18
N LEU A 404 -18.88 -2.73 0.59
CA LEU A 404 -18.48 -2.77 2.01
C LEU A 404 -19.28 -3.78 2.82
N LYS A 405 -20.58 -3.96 2.52
CA LYS A 405 -21.41 -5.01 3.15
C LYS A 405 -20.92 -6.43 2.83
N LYS A 406 -20.26 -6.65 1.69
CA LYS A 406 -19.59 -7.92 1.37
C LYS A 406 -18.28 -8.08 2.17
N LEU A 407 -17.60 -6.96 2.47
CA LEU A 407 -16.32 -6.91 3.19
C LEU A 407 -16.48 -6.89 4.74
N GLN A 408 -17.40 -7.69 5.32
CA GLN A 408 -17.77 -7.62 6.76
C GLN A 408 -16.64 -7.90 7.78
N CYS A 409 -15.42 -8.13 7.32
CA CYS A 409 -14.27 -8.32 8.16
C CYS A 409 -14.02 -7.04 9.00
N TRP A 410 -13.74 -7.22 10.30
CA TRP A 410 -13.22 -6.18 11.21
C TRP A 410 -14.18 -5.05 11.65
N GLY A 411 -15.46 -5.03 11.25
CA GLY A 411 -16.43 -4.02 11.69
C GLY A 411 -16.19 -2.59 11.17
N LEU A 412 -15.09 -2.35 10.45
CA LEU A 412 -14.79 -1.10 9.73
C LEU A 412 -15.80 -0.81 8.64
N ALA A 413 -16.14 -1.84 7.86
CA ALA A 413 -17.08 -1.73 6.77
C ALA A 413 -18.40 -1.08 7.23
N HIS A 414 -18.93 -1.49 8.39
CA HIS A 414 -20.15 -0.91 8.94
C HIS A 414 -20.01 0.58 9.31
N LYS A 415 -18.84 1.02 9.80
CA LYS A 415 -18.58 2.44 10.06
C LYS A 415 -18.52 3.24 8.76
N PHE A 416 -17.87 2.71 7.72
CA PHE A 416 -17.80 3.35 6.42
C PHE A 416 -19.15 3.40 5.70
N THR A 417 -20.00 2.38 5.83
CA THR A 417 -21.38 2.41 5.34
C THR A 417 -22.16 3.60 5.93
N LYS A 418 -21.99 3.89 7.23
CA LYS A 418 -22.61 5.06 7.86
C LYS A 418 -22.10 6.38 7.29
N VAL A 419 -20.82 6.45 6.92
CA VAL A 419 -20.26 7.65 6.27
C VAL A 419 -20.96 7.90 4.94
N PHE A 420 -21.14 6.87 4.11
CA PHE A 420 -21.85 6.99 2.83
C PHE A 420 -23.31 7.45 2.99
N GLN A 421 -24.02 6.92 3.99
CA GLN A 421 -25.38 7.39 4.32
C GLN A 421 -25.43 8.87 4.73
N VAL A 422 -24.41 9.36 5.46
CA VAL A 422 -24.31 10.78 5.81
C VAL A 422 -24.05 11.64 4.56
N LEU A 423 -23.22 11.16 3.62
CA LEU A 423 -22.96 11.86 2.37
C LEU A 423 -24.21 11.95 1.48
N GLU A 424 -25.03 10.90 1.43
CA GLU A 424 -26.32 10.91 0.73
C GLU A 424 -27.30 11.92 1.34
N THR A 425 -27.39 11.95 2.67
CA THR A 425 -28.39 12.79 3.39
C THR A 425 -28.02 14.26 3.46
N LYS A 426 -26.75 14.58 3.69
CA LYS A 426 -26.27 15.97 3.81
C LYS A 426 -25.81 16.57 2.49
N GLY A 427 -25.67 15.73 1.45
CA GLY A 427 -25.10 16.10 0.17
C GLY A 427 -23.60 16.38 0.25
N LEU A 428 -22.91 16.15 -0.88
CA LEU A 428 -21.55 16.62 -1.10
C LEU A 428 -21.53 18.01 -1.70
#